data_AF-A0AAW6F949-F1
#
_entry.id   AF-A0AAW6F949-F1
#
_cell.length_a   1.000
_cell.length_b   1.000
_cell.length_c   1.000
_cell.angle_alpha   90.00
_cell.angle_beta   90.00
_cell.angle_gamma   90.00
#
_symmetry.space_group_name_H-M   'P 1'
#
loop_
_entity.id
_entity.type
_entity.pdbx_description
1 polymer ?
#
loop_
_entity_poly.entity_id
_entity_poly.type
_entity_poly.pdbx_seq_one_letter_code
_entity_poly.pdbx_strand_id
1 'polypeptide(L)'
;MKNKKIIPIFFTFDGYYVLAACVAFYTLLKNASKEYNYKLYIVHTTLKKSHMHRINKIISYFSNAEVVFKDASKYDTAWKRLEYKSHFSKEIFYKLTAAEMFPEYERILFSDVDVIFTGDISSSFFLFPDDKFYYAGVRPILENTNLGRYKEKFTLEEIETISHNEVSAGYMLINLKYLREDGKQKDLMNFFHQNINRIILPEQDCIALCCTPYIQFMDYKYGISPFHFYENPQIVKFNSNNLIFANREEAERIYERALNEVVQLHYIGQNKPWNSPFVLKYKEWLKSCRDAGLLLYYLRMQPLFLMQRLKRYSLKRFLCKLKKKIYG
;
A
#
# COMPACT_ATOMS: atom_id res chain seq x y z
N MET A 1 31.35 -0.53 -17.70
CA MET A 1 29.86 -0.50 -17.55
C MET A 1 29.52 0.76 -16.78
N LYS A 2 28.62 1.63 -17.30
CA LYS A 2 28.17 2.81 -16.54
C LYS A 2 27.53 2.36 -15.23
N ASN A 3 27.93 2.96 -14.10
CA ASN A 3 27.35 2.64 -12.80
C ASN A 3 25.90 3.13 -12.80
N LYS A 4 24.92 2.21 -12.88
CA LYS A 4 23.50 2.56 -12.97
C LYS A 4 23.02 3.14 -11.64
N LYS A 5 22.16 4.16 -11.69
CA LYS A 5 21.53 4.72 -10.49
C LYS A 5 20.64 3.67 -9.82
N ILE A 6 20.65 3.65 -8.49
CA ILE A 6 19.86 2.73 -7.68
C ILE A 6 18.51 3.37 -7.35
N ILE A 7 17.42 2.63 -7.58
CA ILE A 7 16.07 2.96 -7.13
C ILE A 7 15.76 2.07 -5.93
N PRO A 8 15.79 2.60 -4.69
CA PRO A 8 15.43 1.85 -3.49
C PRO A 8 13.90 1.81 -3.36
N ILE A 9 13.39 0.62 -3.06
CA ILE A 9 11.96 0.38 -2.85
C ILE A 9 11.82 -0.48 -1.60
N PHE A 10 10.94 -0.13 -0.67
CA PHE A 10 10.65 -0.99 0.48
C PHE A 10 9.21 -1.50 0.50
N PHE A 11 9.06 -2.66 1.12
CA PHE A 11 7.81 -3.41 1.23
C PHE A 11 7.67 -3.94 2.65
N THR A 12 6.44 -4.03 3.13
CA THR A 12 6.11 -4.49 4.49
C THR A 12 5.03 -5.54 4.40
N PHE A 13 5.33 -6.79 4.79
CA PHE A 13 4.34 -7.87 4.76
C PHE A 13 4.73 -9.04 5.67
N ASP A 14 3.73 -9.85 6.03
CA ASP A 14 3.93 -11.05 6.83
C ASP A 14 4.07 -12.33 5.97
N GLY A 15 4.30 -13.47 6.63
CA GLY A 15 4.42 -14.76 5.95
C GLY A 15 3.20 -15.17 5.10
N TYR A 16 2.01 -14.62 5.33
CA TYR A 16 0.80 -14.95 4.57
C TYR A 16 0.83 -14.35 3.16
N TYR A 17 1.43 -13.18 3.02
CA TYR A 17 1.50 -12.44 1.76
C TYR A 17 2.68 -12.84 0.86
N VAL A 18 3.49 -13.84 1.23
CA VAL A 18 4.66 -14.27 0.45
C VAL A 18 4.33 -14.62 -1.00
N LEU A 19 3.18 -15.28 -1.23
CA LEU A 19 2.75 -15.60 -2.60
C LEU A 19 2.45 -14.32 -3.39
N ALA A 20 1.71 -13.38 -2.79
CA ALA A 20 1.37 -12.10 -3.40
C ALA A 20 2.64 -11.29 -3.70
N ALA A 21 3.55 -11.19 -2.72
CA ALA A 21 4.84 -10.52 -2.86
C ALA A 21 5.68 -11.08 -4.01
N CYS A 22 5.75 -12.41 -4.16
CA CYS A 22 6.47 -13.02 -5.27
C CYS A 22 5.87 -12.62 -6.63
N VAL A 23 4.54 -12.56 -6.76
CA VAL A 23 3.88 -12.09 -7.99
C VAL A 23 4.13 -10.60 -8.22
N ALA A 24 4.02 -9.77 -7.19
CA ALA A 24 4.29 -8.33 -7.25
C ALA A 24 5.73 -8.05 -7.67
N PHE A 25 6.73 -8.70 -7.06
CA PHE A 25 8.14 -8.50 -7.41
C PHE A 25 8.46 -8.93 -8.84
N TYR A 26 7.93 -10.09 -9.26
CA TYR A 26 8.12 -10.55 -10.64
C TYR A 26 7.54 -9.55 -11.65
N THR A 27 6.29 -9.10 -11.43
CA THR A 27 5.65 -8.15 -12.35
C THR A 27 6.31 -6.77 -12.32
N LEU A 28 6.77 -6.31 -11.16
CA LEU A 28 7.55 -5.08 -11.02
C LEU A 28 8.82 -5.15 -11.86
N LEU A 29 9.65 -6.17 -11.63
CA LEU A 29 10.97 -6.28 -12.27
C LEU A 29 10.92 -6.66 -13.75
N LYS A 30 9.84 -7.34 -14.17
CA LYS A 30 9.56 -7.63 -15.58
C LYS A 30 9.30 -6.36 -16.38
N ASN A 31 8.58 -5.39 -15.80
CA ASN A 31 8.25 -4.13 -16.46
C ASN A 31 9.25 -3.00 -16.16
N ALA A 32 10.10 -3.17 -15.15
CA ALA A 32 11.09 -2.19 -14.73
C ALA A 32 12.13 -1.86 -15.82
N SER A 33 12.39 -0.57 -16.02
CA SER A 33 13.42 -0.07 -16.93
C SER A 33 14.80 -0.70 -16.64
N LYS A 34 15.50 -1.10 -17.70
CA LYS A 34 16.85 -1.68 -17.58
C LYS A 34 17.93 -0.62 -17.37
N GLU A 35 17.61 0.67 -17.36
CA GLU A 35 18.57 1.75 -17.12
C GLU A 35 18.97 1.88 -15.64
N TYR A 36 18.16 1.33 -14.73
CA TYR A 36 18.35 1.43 -13.29
C TYR A 36 18.61 0.06 -12.65
N ASN A 37 19.24 0.10 -11.48
CA ASN A 37 19.30 -1.03 -10.56
C ASN A 37 18.24 -0.84 -9.48
N TYR A 38 17.54 -1.91 -9.11
CA TYR A 38 16.46 -1.86 -8.12
C TYR A 38 16.89 -2.58 -6.85
N LYS A 39 16.82 -1.88 -5.71
CA LYS A 39 17.12 -2.47 -4.41
C LYS A 39 15.85 -2.60 -3.60
N LEU A 40 15.39 -3.84 -3.46
CA LEU A 40 14.13 -4.18 -2.80
C LEU A 40 14.40 -4.49 -1.34
N TYR A 41 13.87 -3.67 -0.44
CA TYR A 41 13.95 -3.86 1.00
C TYR A 41 12.66 -4.49 1.52
N ILE A 42 12.78 -5.64 2.16
CA ILE A 42 11.63 -6.33 2.76
C ILE A 42 11.73 -6.18 4.27
N VAL A 43 10.89 -5.31 4.82
CA VAL A 43 10.78 -5.06 6.25
C VAL A 43 9.78 -6.07 6.82
N HIS A 44 10.25 -6.96 7.69
CA HIS A 44 9.43 -8.06 8.18
C HIS A 44 9.79 -8.50 9.59
N THR A 45 8.90 -9.29 10.19
CA THR A 45 9.13 -9.94 11.50
C THR A 45 8.79 -11.43 11.50
N THR A 46 8.17 -11.93 10.42
CA THR A 46 7.59 -13.29 10.39
C THR A 46 8.08 -14.14 9.22
N LEU A 47 8.96 -13.62 8.36
CA LEU A 47 9.47 -14.39 7.22
C LEU A 47 10.45 -15.47 7.68
N LYS A 48 10.19 -16.71 7.23
CA LYS A 48 11.04 -17.87 7.44
C LYS A 48 12.10 -17.94 6.33
N LYS A 49 13.18 -18.70 6.57
CA LYS A 49 14.22 -18.99 5.55
C LYS A 49 13.63 -19.49 4.22
N SER A 50 12.58 -20.34 4.28
CA SER A 50 11.90 -20.83 3.07
C SER A 50 11.14 -19.74 2.30
N HIS A 51 10.60 -18.73 2.99
CA HIS A 51 9.98 -17.57 2.36
C HIS A 51 11.05 -16.71 1.66
N MET A 52 12.13 -16.41 2.38
CA MET A 52 13.26 -15.63 1.84
C MET A 52 13.90 -16.31 0.63
N HIS A 53 14.12 -17.63 0.69
CA HIS A 53 14.64 -18.41 -0.43
C HIS A 53 13.75 -18.32 -1.67
N ARG A 54 12.41 -18.41 -1.49
CA ARG A 54 11.48 -18.27 -2.61
C ARG A 54 11.51 -16.88 -3.23
N ILE A 55 11.57 -15.84 -2.40
CA ILE A 55 11.67 -14.45 -2.85
C ILE A 55 12.98 -14.27 -3.63
N ASN A 56 14.13 -14.68 -3.06
CA ASN A 56 15.42 -14.64 -3.75
C ASN A 56 15.39 -15.34 -5.11
N LYS A 57 14.72 -16.50 -5.22
CA LYS A 57 14.56 -17.20 -6.50
C LYS A 57 13.83 -16.36 -7.53
N ILE A 58 12.75 -15.66 -7.15
CA ILE A 58 12.04 -14.76 -8.07
C ILE A 58 12.91 -13.59 -8.51
N ILE A 59 13.62 -12.96 -7.57
CA ILE A 59 14.50 -11.81 -7.87
C ILE A 59 15.68 -12.23 -8.76
N SER A 60 16.19 -13.44 -8.59
CA SER A 60 17.34 -13.96 -9.36
C SER A 60 17.12 -14.03 -10.88
N TYR A 61 15.87 -13.95 -11.35
CA TYR A 61 15.57 -13.84 -12.78
C TYR A 61 15.94 -12.48 -13.39
N PHE A 62 16.29 -11.49 -12.56
CA PHE A 62 16.53 -10.12 -12.98
C PHE A 62 17.92 -9.66 -12.53
N SER A 63 18.83 -9.46 -13.48
CA SER A 63 20.22 -9.06 -13.21
C SER A 63 20.37 -7.64 -12.68
N ASN A 64 19.35 -6.80 -12.82
CA ASN A 64 19.34 -5.41 -12.36
C ASN A 64 18.56 -5.23 -11.04
N ALA A 65 18.44 -6.29 -10.23
CA ALA A 65 17.70 -6.26 -8.97
C ALA A 65 18.43 -7.00 -7.85
N GLU A 66 18.34 -6.48 -6.64
CA GLU A 66 18.76 -7.17 -5.42
C GLU A 66 17.68 -7.04 -4.34
N VAL A 67 17.67 -7.97 -3.40
CA VAL A 67 16.74 -7.96 -2.27
C VAL A 67 17.47 -8.02 -0.94
N VAL A 68 17.06 -7.17 0.00
CA VAL A 68 17.58 -7.09 1.36
C VAL A 68 16.45 -7.29 2.34
N PHE A 69 16.61 -8.26 3.24
CA PHE A 69 15.65 -8.56 4.29
C PHE A 69 16.01 -7.79 5.56
N LYS A 70 15.15 -6.88 6.00
CA LYS A 70 15.31 -6.12 7.25
C LYS A 70 14.39 -6.71 8.32
N ASP A 71 14.99 -7.33 9.33
CA ASP A 71 14.26 -7.81 10.50
C ASP A 71 13.84 -6.62 11.37
N ALA A 72 12.53 -6.41 11.43
CA ALA A 72 11.91 -5.30 12.13
C ALA A 72 11.50 -5.62 13.56
N SER A 73 11.93 -6.77 14.11
CA SER A 73 11.64 -7.18 15.48
C SER A 73 12.22 -6.24 16.53
N LYS A 74 13.26 -5.48 16.16
CA LYS A 74 13.94 -4.50 17.02
C LYS A 74 13.31 -3.11 17.03
N TYR A 75 12.46 -2.78 16.06
CA TYR A 75 11.77 -1.49 16.08
C TYR A 75 10.62 -1.58 17.10
N ASP A 76 10.68 -0.75 18.15
CA ASP A 76 9.59 -0.64 19.12
C ASP A 76 8.39 0.02 18.45
N THR A 77 7.53 -0.81 17.89
CA THR A 77 6.27 -0.37 17.28
C THR A 77 5.21 -0.02 18.32
N ALA A 78 5.52 -0.14 19.62
CA ALA A 78 4.57 -0.25 20.73
C ALA A 78 3.43 -1.25 20.47
N TRP A 79 3.54 -2.09 19.45
CA TRP A 79 2.43 -2.84 18.89
C TRP A 79 1.91 -3.92 19.83
N LYS A 80 2.79 -4.52 20.64
CA LYS A 80 2.39 -5.46 21.71
C LYS A 80 1.43 -4.81 22.72
N ARG A 81 1.51 -3.49 22.92
CA ARG A 81 0.57 -2.73 23.77
C ARG A 81 -0.77 -2.41 23.06
N LEU A 82 -0.83 -2.65 21.75
CA LEU A 82 -1.93 -2.29 20.84
C LEU A 82 -2.63 -3.51 20.21
N GLU A 83 -2.06 -4.72 20.37
CA GLU A 83 -2.51 -5.99 19.74
C GLU A 83 -3.95 -6.37 20.11
N TYR A 84 -4.44 -5.94 21.27
CA TYR A 84 -5.82 -6.15 21.72
C TYR A 84 -6.80 -5.03 21.31
N LYS A 85 -6.29 -3.91 20.79
CA LYS A 85 -7.08 -2.68 20.56
C LYS A 85 -7.25 -2.31 19.09
N SER A 86 -6.49 -2.88 18.17
CA SER A 86 -6.58 -2.52 16.74
C SER A 86 -6.83 -3.73 15.83
N HIS A 87 -7.64 -3.53 14.78
CA HIS A 87 -7.83 -4.52 13.70
C HIS A 87 -6.74 -4.46 12.63
N PHE A 88 -5.74 -3.59 12.81
CA PHE A 88 -4.68 -3.31 11.85
C PHE A 88 -3.53 -4.30 12.02
N SER A 89 -2.59 -4.33 11.08
CA SER A 89 -1.38 -5.14 11.20
C SER A 89 -0.18 -4.22 11.49
N LYS A 90 0.83 -4.74 12.20
CA LYS A 90 2.05 -3.98 12.52
C LYS A 90 2.82 -3.56 11.26
N GLU A 91 2.59 -4.20 10.13
CA GLU A 91 3.24 -3.87 8.86
C GLU A 91 2.87 -2.46 8.40
N ILE A 92 1.66 -1.98 8.72
CA ILE A 92 1.21 -0.61 8.43
C ILE A 92 2.11 0.44 9.11
N PHE A 93 2.56 0.15 10.33
CA PHE A 93 3.39 1.05 11.12
C PHE A 93 4.76 1.31 10.48
N TYR A 94 5.31 0.32 9.78
CA TYR A 94 6.64 0.45 9.17
C TYR A 94 6.67 1.52 8.07
N LYS A 95 5.53 1.86 7.46
CA LYS A 95 5.43 2.97 6.50
C LYS A 95 5.74 4.33 7.13
N LEU A 96 5.44 4.50 8.42
CA LEU A 96 5.67 5.73 9.18
C LEU A 96 7.10 5.84 9.75
N THR A 97 7.87 4.74 9.76
CA THR A 97 9.23 4.67 10.34
C THR A 97 10.34 4.54 9.29
N ALA A 98 10.02 4.83 8.02
CA ALA A 98 10.95 4.70 6.91
C ALA A 98 12.22 5.54 7.07
N ALA A 99 12.14 6.73 7.68
CA ALA A 99 13.26 7.65 7.79
C ALA A 99 14.39 7.10 8.68
N GLU A 100 14.04 6.38 9.75
CA GLU A 100 14.98 5.67 10.63
C GLU A 100 15.45 4.35 10.02
N MET A 101 14.58 3.62 9.32
CA MET A 101 14.95 2.33 8.71
C MET A 101 15.92 2.46 7.55
N PHE A 102 15.95 3.62 6.89
CA PHE A 102 16.69 3.88 5.65
C PHE A 102 17.49 5.19 5.72
N PRO A 103 18.43 5.32 6.69
CA PRO A 103 19.21 6.55 6.85
C PRO A 103 20.10 6.85 5.65
N GLU A 104 20.47 5.83 4.87
CA GLU A 104 21.34 5.95 3.70
C GLU A 104 20.66 6.59 2.47
N TYR A 105 19.33 6.77 2.50
CA TYR A 105 18.57 7.30 1.38
C TYR A 105 17.94 8.66 1.71
N GLU A 106 17.96 9.55 0.71
CA GLU A 106 17.18 10.79 0.74
C GLU A 106 15.73 10.56 0.31
N ARG A 107 15.49 9.64 -0.62
CA ARG A 107 14.17 9.29 -1.13
C ARG A 107 14.05 7.78 -1.30
N ILE A 108 12.85 7.24 -1.11
CA ILE A 108 12.56 5.82 -1.29
C ILE A 108 11.13 5.63 -1.83
N LEU A 109 10.92 4.60 -2.66
CA LEU A 109 9.58 4.17 -3.02
C LEU A 109 9.03 3.17 -1.99
N PHE A 110 7.73 3.23 -1.72
CA PHE A 110 6.99 2.21 -0.99
C PHE A 110 5.97 1.55 -1.91
N SER A 111 5.74 0.25 -1.72
CA SER A 111 4.58 -0.43 -2.30
C SER A 111 4.04 -1.51 -1.38
N ASP A 112 2.72 -1.67 -1.34
CA ASP A 112 2.09 -2.89 -0.86
C ASP A 112 2.39 -4.06 -1.82
N VAL A 113 2.13 -5.29 -1.38
CA VAL A 113 2.43 -6.53 -2.13
C VAL A 113 1.18 -7.22 -2.69
N ASP A 114 -0.01 -6.68 -2.42
CA ASP A 114 -1.28 -7.13 -2.96
C ASP A 114 -1.61 -6.47 -4.30
N VAL A 115 -0.60 -6.42 -5.17
CA VAL A 115 -0.62 -5.67 -6.42
C VAL A 115 -0.10 -6.53 -7.58
N ILE A 116 -0.40 -6.10 -8.81
CA ILE A 116 0.41 -6.43 -9.98
C ILE A 116 0.91 -5.14 -10.62
N PHE A 117 2.14 -5.16 -11.14
CA PHE A 117 2.67 -4.04 -11.92
C PHE A 117 2.51 -4.33 -13.41
N THR A 118 1.96 -3.36 -14.14
CA THR A 118 1.67 -3.46 -15.57
C THR A 118 2.53 -2.51 -16.41
N GLY A 119 3.33 -1.64 -15.77
CA GLY A 119 4.24 -0.71 -16.43
C GLY A 119 5.50 -0.41 -15.61
N ASP A 120 6.40 0.37 -16.18
CA ASP A 120 7.64 0.80 -15.51
C ASP A 120 7.35 1.82 -14.41
N ILE A 121 7.99 1.64 -13.27
CA ILE A 121 7.87 2.51 -12.10
C ILE A 121 8.97 3.57 -12.01
N SER A 122 10.02 3.48 -12.83
CA SER A 122 11.25 4.26 -12.63
C SER A 122 11.01 5.78 -12.57
N SER A 123 10.15 6.29 -13.46
CA SER A 123 9.79 7.72 -13.50
C SER A 123 9.18 8.23 -12.19
N SER A 124 8.48 7.36 -11.44
CA SER A 124 7.83 7.74 -10.18
C SER A 124 8.83 8.07 -9.07
N PHE A 125 10.07 7.59 -9.17
CA PHE A 125 11.13 7.90 -8.19
C PHE A 125 11.70 9.31 -8.37
N PHE A 126 11.60 9.88 -9.57
CA PHE A 126 12.18 11.17 -9.93
C PHE A 126 11.17 12.33 -9.92
N LEU A 127 9.95 12.08 -9.46
CA LEU A 127 8.94 13.12 -9.30
C LEU A 127 9.39 14.16 -8.26
N PHE A 128 8.97 15.40 -8.46
CA PHE A 128 9.16 16.52 -7.53
C PHE A 128 10.64 16.73 -7.14
N PRO A 129 11.58 16.89 -8.10
CA PRO A 129 13.01 16.95 -7.83
C PRO A 129 13.38 18.08 -6.85
N ASP A 130 12.73 19.24 -6.97
CA ASP A 130 13.09 20.45 -6.23
C ASP A 130 12.08 20.83 -5.13
N ASP A 131 10.98 20.09 -5.00
CA ASP A 131 9.93 20.43 -4.05
C ASP A 131 10.22 19.91 -2.64
N LYS A 132 9.81 20.68 -1.63
CA LYS A 132 9.69 20.19 -0.26
C LYS A 132 8.40 19.39 -0.11
N PHE A 133 8.53 18.10 0.20
CA PHE A 133 7.42 17.21 0.53
C PHE A 133 7.90 16.11 1.48
N TYR A 134 6.97 15.46 2.19
CA TYR A 134 7.27 14.28 3.02
C TYR A 134 6.84 12.99 2.33
N TYR A 135 5.61 12.97 1.83
CA TYR A 135 5.01 11.83 1.14
C TYR A 135 4.36 12.31 -0.16
N ALA A 136 4.50 11.49 -1.21
CA ALA A 136 3.71 11.61 -2.42
C ALA A 136 2.99 10.29 -2.69
N GLY A 137 1.70 10.35 -3.01
CA GLY A 137 0.87 9.18 -3.28
C GLY A 137 -0.34 9.51 -4.14
N VAL A 138 -1.16 8.51 -4.45
CA VAL A 138 -2.35 8.69 -5.30
C VAL A 138 -3.55 9.10 -4.45
N ARG A 139 -4.28 10.15 -4.84
CA ARG A 139 -5.54 10.52 -4.17
C ARG A 139 -6.64 9.49 -4.44
N PRO A 140 -7.63 9.32 -3.54
CA PRO A 140 -8.80 8.54 -3.87
C PRO A 140 -9.55 9.15 -5.05
N ILE A 141 -9.89 8.31 -6.04
CA ILE A 141 -10.67 8.71 -7.22
C ILE A 141 -12.14 8.89 -6.86
N LEU A 142 -12.69 7.92 -6.11
CA LEU A 142 -14.11 7.87 -5.75
C LEU A 142 -14.38 8.56 -4.41
N GLU A 143 -15.64 8.91 -4.18
CA GLU A 143 -16.09 9.53 -2.94
C GLU A 143 -15.63 8.79 -1.66
N ASN A 144 -15.26 9.57 -0.64
CA ASN A 144 -14.82 9.00 0.63
C ASN A 144 -16.01 8.49 1.44
N THR A 145 -16.21 7.17 1.42
CA THR A 145 -17.28 6.49 2.16
C THR A 145 -17.08 6.47 3.68
N ASN A 146 -15.94 6.92 4.20
CA ASN A 146 -15.67 7.01 5.64
C ASN A 146 -16.13 8.34 6.27
N LEU A 147 -16.65 9.31 5.51
CA LEU A 147 -16.98 10.64 6.05
C LEU A 147 -17.88 10.60 7.29
N GLY A 148 -18.88 9.71 7.33
CA GLY A 148 -19.73 9.54 8.51
C GLY A 148 -18.95 9.08 9.74
N ARG A 149 -17.99 8.16 9.57
CA ARG A 149 -17.13 7.66 10.65
C ARG A 149 -16.16 8.74 11.14
N TYR A 150 -15.67 9.60 10.24
CA TYR A 150 -14.81 10.72 10.63
C TYR A 150 -15.59 11.75 11.47
N LYS A 151 -16.83 12.10 11.10
CA LYS A 151 -17.69 13.03 11.85
C LYS A 151 -17.94 12.61 13.30
N GLU A 152 -17.89 11.32 13.61
CA GLU A 152 -18.04 10.79 14.97
C GLU A 152 -16.80 11.00 15.86
N LYS A 153 -15.62 11.19 15.26
CA LYS A 153 -14.31 10.98 15.93
C LYS A 153 -13.27 12.08 15.70
N PHE A 154 -13.51 12.98 14.76
CA PHE A 154 -12.57 14.01 14.32
C PHE A 154 -13.23 15.37 14.32
N THR A 155 -12.43 16.42 14.52
CA THR A 155 -12.91 17.81 14.40
C THR A 155 -13.18 18.15 12.93
N LEU A 156 -13.95 19.23 12.69
CA LEU A 156 -14.19 19.69 11.32
C LEU A 156 -12.88 20.07 10.60
N GLU A 157 -11.94 20.69 11.30
CA GLU A 157 -10.61 21.05 10.78
C GLU A 157 -9.78 19.81 10.40
N GLU A 158 -9.81 18.75 11.23
CA GLU A 158 -9.13 17.49 10.91
C GLU A 158 -9.77 16.82 9.68
N ILE A 159 -11.10 16.83 9.59
CA ILE A 159 -11.83 16.26 8.45
C ILE A 159 -11.48 17.00 7.17
N GLU A 160 -11.43 18.33 7.20
CA GLU A 160 -11.04 19.17 6.07
C GLU A 160 -9.58 18.91 5.68
N THR A 161 -8.69 18.85 6.66
CA THR A 161 -7.27 18.55 6.44
C THR A 161 -7.08 17.18 5.79
N ILE A 162 -7.76 16.14 6.28
CA ILE A 162 -7.74 14.80 5.69
C ILE A 162 -8.29 14.86 4.26
N SER A 163 -9.43 15.50 4.07
CA SER A 163 -10.10 15.61 2.76
C SER A 163 -9.20 16.24 1.68
N HIS A 164 -8.42 17.26 2.05
CA HIS A 164 -7.50 17.93 1.15
C HIS A 164 -6.19 17.17 0.91
N ASN A 165 -5.75 16.35 1.87
CA ASN A 165 -4.41 15.73 1.88
C ASN A 165 -4.41 14.20 1.82
N GLU A 166 -5.57 13.58 1.58
CA GLU A 166 -5.71 12.12 1.54
C GLU A 166 -4.88 11.51 0.42
N VAL A 167 -3.92 10.66 0.79
CA VAL A 167 -3.13 9.83 -0.11
C VAL A 167 -3.35 8.37 0.18
N SER A 168 -3.44 7.56 -0.87
CA SER A 168 -3.47 6.11 -0.79
C SER A 168 -2.09 5.61 -0.38
N ALA A 169 -2.01 4.80 0.68
CA ALA A 169 -0.75 4.29 1.18
C ALA A 169 -0.30 2.96 0.54
N GLY A 170 -0.85 2.60 -0.62
CA GLY A 170 -0.50 1.39 -1.38
C GLY A 170 0.72 1.55 -2.28
N TYR A 171 1.04 2.78 -2.69
CA TYR A 171 2.23 3.14 -3.46
C TYR A 171 2.60 4.59 -3.15
N MET A 172 3.85 4.83 -2.75
CA MET A 172 4.29 6.17 -2.35
C MET A 172 5.73 6.45 -2.76
N LEU A 173 6.03 7.72 -3.06
CA LEU A 173 7.38 8.26 -2.98
C LEU A 173 7.53 8.97 -1.63
N ILE A 174 8.54 8.60 -0.85
CA ILE A 174 8.79 9.17 0.47
C ILE A 174 10.10 9.94 0.43
N ASN A 175 10.06 11.20 0.87
CA ASN A 175 11.25 12.03 1.03
C ASN A 175 11.78 11.89 2.47
N LEU A 176 12.71 10.97 2.64
CA LEU A 176 13.31 10.63 3.92
C LEU A 176 14.22 11.74 4.45
N LYS A 177 14.81 12.55 3.56
CA LYS A 177 15.64 13.70 3.96
C LYS A 177 14.81 14.70 4.77
N TYR A 178 13.70 15.20 4.22
CA TYR A 178 12.85 16.15 4.94
C TYR A 178 12.16 15.54 6.15
N LEU A 179 11.78 14.25 6.10
CA LEU A 179 11.26 13.57 7.30
C LEU A 179 12.25 13.58 8.47
N ARG A 180 13.56 13.46 8.19
CA ARG A 180 14.61 13.53 9.22
C ARG A 180 14.87 14.97 9.67
N GLU A 181 15.08 15.89 8.72
CA GLU A 181 15.41 17.29 9.01
C GLU A 181 14.32 17.97 9.84
N ASP A 182 13.05 17.73 9.53
CA ASP A 182 11.90 18.33 10.23
C ASP A 182 11.37 17.47 11.38
N GLY A 183 12.02 16.34 11.72
CA GLY A 183 11.61 15.48 12.83
C GLY A 183 10.24 14.80 12.66
N LYS A 184 9.69 14.75 11.43
CA LYS A 184 8.30 14.35 11.16
C LYS A 184 7.97 12.90 11.47
N GLN A 185 8.95 12.00 11.42
CA GLN A 185 8.72 10.63 11.88
C GLN A 185 8.24 10.63 13.34
N LYS A 186 8.83 11.46 14.21
CA LYS A 186 8.42 11.55 15.63
C LYS A 186 7.00 12.08 15.77
N ASP A 187 6.62 13.10 14.98
CA ASP A 187 5.26 13.65 14.98
C ASP A 187 4.22 12.60 14.58
N LEU A 188 4.46 11.92 13.45
CA LEU A 188 3.60 10.83 12.94
C LEU A 188 3.39 9.74 13.98
N MET A 189 4.50 9.34 14.61
CA MET A 189 4.55 8.30 15.62
C MET A 189 3.79 8.67 16.90
N ASN A 190 3.98 9.89 17.38
CA ASN A 190 3.27 10.40 18.55
C ASN A 190 1.77 10.49 18.26
N PHE A 191 1.40 11.05 17.11
CA PHE A 191 0.00 11.16 16.71
C PHE A 191 -0.65 9.77 16.61
N PHE A 192 0.00 8.83 15.92
CA PHE A 192 -0.50 7.46 15.80
C PHE A 192 -0.76 6.82 17.16
N HIS A 193 0.22 6.87 18.08
CA HIS A 193 0.09 6.26 19.41
C HIS A 193 -1.00 6.92 20.27
N GLN A 194 -1.12 8.24 20.22
CA GLN A 194 -2.13 8.98 20.98
C GLN A 194 -3.55 8.78 20.43
N ASN A 195 -3.67 8.55 19.11
CA ASN A 195 -4.97 8.56 18.41
C ASN A 195 -5.41 7.20 17.87
N ILE A 196 -4.67 6.12 18.12
CA ILE A 196 -4.91 4.78 17.56
C ILE A 196 -6.35 4.24 17.71
N ASN A 197 -7.05 4.64 18.78
CA ASN A 197 -8.44 4.19 19.03
C ASN A 197 -9.48 4.91 18.16
N ARG A 198 -9.14 6.09 17.65
CA ARG A 198 -10.04 6.90 16.82
C ARG A 198 -9.68 6.88 15.33
N ILE A 199 -8.41 6.66 15.01
CA ILE A 199 -7.92 6.62 13.63
C ILE A 199 -8.69 5.57 12.79
N ILE A 200 -9.06 5.96 11.58
CA ILE A 200 -9.89 5.17 10.67
C ILE A 200 -9.02 4.47 9.63
N LEU A 201 -8.09 5.20 9.03
CA LEU A 201 -7.08 4.73 8.07
C LEU A 201 -5.70 5.01 8.68
N PRO A 202 -5.02 4.02 9.28
CA PRO A 202 -3.93 4.25 10.24
C PRO A 202 -2.80 5.13 9.73
N GLU A 203 -2.15 4.71 8.67
CA GLU A 203 -1.03 5.45 8.08
C GLU A 203 -1.51 6.67 7.29
N GLN A 204 -2.66 6.58 6.62
CA GLN A 204 -3.17 7.64 5.74
C GLN A 204 -3.61 8.86 6.54
N ASP A 205 -4.36 8.65 7.63
CA ASP A 205 -4.82 9.72 8.51
C ASP A 205 -3.63 10.41 9.20
N CYS A 206 -2.63 9.64 9.65
CA CYS A 206 -1.41 10.20 10.24
C CYS A 206 -0.63 11.05 9.23
N ILE A 207 -0.44 10.54 8.00
CA ILE A 207 0.24 11.29 6.94
C ILE A 207 -0.52 12.58 6.66
N ALA A 208 -1.82 12.50 6.38
CA ALA A 208 -2.63 13.66 6.01
C ALA A 208 -2.61 14.76 7.10
N LEU A 209 -2.72 14.38 8.38
CA LEU A 209 -2.79 15.33 9.49
C LEU A 209 -1.44 15.88 9.93
N CYS A 210 -0.36 15.09 9.89
CA CYS A 210 0.95 15.51 10.42
C CYS A 210 1.89 16.08 9.35
N CYS A 211 1.63 15.80 8.07
CA CYS A 211 2.52 16.18 6.96
C CYS A 211 1.98 17.35 6.10
N THR A 212 0.77 17.83 6.35
CA THR A 212 0.24 19.04 5.69
C THR A 212 1.12 20.27 5.96
N PRO A 213 1.31 21.21 5.00
CA PRO A 213 0.84 21.18 3.61
C PRO A 213 1.81 20.45 2.64
N TYR A 214 2.86 19.81 3.15
CA TYR A 214 3.97 19.25 2.36
C TYR A 214 3.69 17.80 1.90
N ILE A 215 2.55 17.61 1.26
CA ILE A 215 2.13 16.33 0.64
C ILE A 215 1.96 16.55 -0.86
N GLN A 216 2.45 15.62 -1.66
CA GLN A 216 2.36 15.67 -3.11
C GLN A 216 1.46 14.57 -3.68
N PHE A 217 0.93 14.78 -4.87
CA PHE A 217 0.01 13.82 -5.49
C PHE A 217 0.59 13.24 -6.77
N MET A 218 0.65 11.91 -6.82
CA MET A 218 1.11 11.15 -7.97
C MET A 218 -0.04 10.89 -8.95
N ASP A 219 0.31 10.64 -10.21
CA ASP A 219 -0.64 10.22 -11.24
C ASP A 219 -1.42 8.95 -10.81
N TYR A 220 -2.72 8.91 -11.08
CA TYR A 220 -3.61 7.83 -10.67
C TYR A 220 -3.21 6.45 -11.20
N LYS A 221 -2.44 6.38 -12.30
CA LYS A 221 -1.93 5.10 -12.83
C LYS A 221 -1.12 4.29 -11.82
N TYR A 222 -0.59 4.93 -10.77
CA TYR A 222 0.15 4.27 -9.71
C TYR A 222 -0.73 3.68 -8.59
N GLY A 223 -2.06 3.72 -8.70
CA GLY A 223 -2.97 3.29 -7.64
C GLY A 223 -4.37 2.91 -8.11
N ILE A 224 -4.48 2.15 -9.20
CA ILE A 224 -5.78 1.71 -9.72
C ILE A 224 -6.21 0.38 -9.10
N SER A 225 -7.40 0.34 -8.52
CA SER A 225 -8.02 -0.92 -8.10
C SER A 225 -8.86 -1.59 -9.20
N PRO A 226 -9.01 -2.93 -9.21
CA PRO A 226 -9.80 -3.66 -10.21
C PRO A 226 -11.25 -3.19 -10.37
N PHE A 227 -11.92 -2.74 -9.30
CA PHE A 227 -13.32 -2.31 -9.39
C PHE A 227 -13.51 -1.05 -10.24
N HIS A 228 -12.49 -0.19 -10.37
CA HIS A 228 -12.58 1.01 -11.21
C HIS A 228 -12.89 0.67 -12.68
N PHE A 229 -12.44 -0.48 -13.18
CA PHE A 229 -12.74 -0.93 -14.55
C PHE A 229 -14.21 -1.30 -14.79
N TYR A 230 -15.01 -1.39 -13.72
CA TYR A 230 -16.41 -1.82 -13.78
C TYR A 230 -17.38 -0.73 -13.28
N GLU A 231 -16.86 0.41 -12.84
CA GLU A 231 -17.65 1.61 -12.60
C GLU A 231 -17.98 2.28 -13.93
N ASN A 232 -19.21 2.79 -14.08
CA ASN A 232 -19.56 3.58 -15.26
C ASN A 232 -19.07 5.03 -15.07
N PRO A 233 -18.11 5.52 -15.88
CA PRO A 233 -17.53 6.85 -15.75
C PRO A 233 -18.55 7.99 -15.81
N GLN A 234 -19.72 7.80 -16.43
CA GLN A 234 -20.76 8.83 -16.57
C GLN A 234 -21.63 9.00 -15.32
N ILE A 235 -21.66 8.00 -14.43
CA ILE A 235 -22.50 8.02 -13.20
C ILE A 235 -21.71 7.85 -11.91
N VAL A 236 -20.44 7.47 -12.00
CA VAL A 236 -19.58 7.28 -10.84
C VAL A 236 -19.44 8.59 -10.06
N LYS A 237 -19.46 8.52 -8.72
CA LYS A 237 -19.26 9.68 -7.86
C LYS A 237 -17.78 9.89 -7.59
N PHE A 238 -17.19 10.84 -8.32
CA PHE A 238 -15.82 11.26 -8.07
C PHE A 238 -15.69 11.96 -6.71
N ASN A 239 -14.49 11.91 -6.16
CA ASN A 239 -14.18 12.54 -4.89
C ASN A 239 -14.24 14.07 -5.01
N SER A 240 -15.33 14.68 -4.54
CA SER A 240 -15.56 16.12 -4.58
C SER A 240 -14.54 16.94 -3.76
N ASN A 241 -13.84 16.31 -2.82
CA ASN A 241 -12.78 16.97 -2.03
C ASN A 241 -11.47 17.15 -2.81
N ASN A 242 -11.41 16.58 -4.01
CA ASN A 242 -10.31 16.77 -4.92
C ASN A 242 -10.72 17.72 -6.03
N LEU A 243 -10.20 18.95 -5.99
CA LEU A 243 -10.55 20.00 -6.94
C LEU A 243 -10.26 19.63 -8.40
N ILE A 244 -9.33 18.69 -8.65
CA ILE A 244 -9.07 18.14 -9.99
C ILE A 244 -10.32 17.45 -10.57
N PHE A 245 -11.20 16.93 -9.71
CA PHE A 245 -12.46 16.29 -10.10
C PHE A 245 -13.69 17.21 -9.99
N ALA A 246 -13.49 18.52 -9.73
CA ALA A 246 -14.60 19.48 -9.67
C ALA A 246 -15.28 19.65 -11.04
N ASN A 247 -14.52 19.57 -12.14
CA ASN A 247 -15.05 19.53 -13.50
C ASN A 247 -15.27 18.07 -13.93
N ARG A 248 -16.50 17.74 -14.35
CA ARG A 248 -16.87 16.37 -14.70
C ARG A 248 -16.12 15.81 -15.91
N GLU A 249 -16.02 16.60 -16.98
CA GLU A 249 -15.35 16.17 -18.22
C GLU A 249 -13.85 15.94 -17.99
N GLU A 250 -13.21 16.79 -17.18
CA GLU A 250 -11.81 16.60 -16.78
C GLU A 250 -11.66 15.35 -15.90
N ALA A 251 -12.58 15.13 -14.96
CA ALA A 251 -12.57 13.95 -14.11
C ALA A 251 -12.70 12.65 -14.91
N GLU A 252 -13.59 12.62 -15.91
CA GLU A 252 -13.76 11.50 -16.82
C GLU A 252 -12.49 11.26 -17.66
N ARG A 253 -11.90 12.32 -18.24
CA ARG A 253 -10.65 12.22 -19.00
C ARG A 253 -9.49 11.67 -18.16
N ILE A 254 -9.33 12.16 -16.93
CA ILE A 254 -8.31 11.69 -15.99
C ILE A 254 -8.56 10.22 -15.63
N TYR A 255 -9.82 9.87 -15.36
CA TYR A 255 -10.20 8.51 -15.00
C TYR A 255 -9.92 7.52 -16.13
N GLU A 256 -10.36 7.83 -17.36
CA GLU A 256 -10.10 7.02 -18.54
C GLU A 256 -8.61 6.86 -18.82
N ARG A 257 -7.84 7.96 -18.72
CA ARG A 257 -6.38 7.91 -18.87
C ARG A 257 -5.76 6.98 -17.84
N ALA A 258 -6.16 7.08 -16.57
CA ALA A 258 -5.62 6.25 -15.51
C ALA A 258 -5.93 4.75 -15.73
N LEU A 259 -7.11 4.42 -16.28
CA LEU A 259 -7.49 3.05 -16.63
C LEU A 259 -6.70 2.50 -17.83
N ASN A 260 -6.27 3.35 -18.76
CA ASN A 260 -5.50 2.96 -19.94
C ASN A 260 -3.98 2.88 -19.69
N GLU A 261 -3.46 3.68 -18.76
CA GLU A 261 -2.02 3.79 -18.48
C GLU A 261 -1.59 3.08 -17.19
N VAL A 262 -2.41 2.18 -16.63
CA VAL A 262 -2.15 1.55 -15.32
C VAL A 262 -0.71 1.05 -15.20
N VAL A 263 -0.03 1.50 -14.14
CA VAL A 263 1.30 1.02 -13.73
C VAL A 263 1.17 0.06 -12.56
N GLN A 264 0.30 0.37 -11.59
CA GLN A 264 0.02 -0.50 -10.45
C GLN A 264 -1.48 -0.79 -10.36
N LEU A 265 -1.83 -2.08 -10.44
CA LEU A 265 -3.18 -2.58 -10.17
C LEU A 265 -3.24 -3.14 -8.74
N HIS A 266 -3.96 -2.48 -7.85
CA HIS A 266 -4.02 -2.77 -6.42
C HIS A 266 -5.28 -3.56 -6.03
N TYR A 267 -5.11 -4.80 -5.56
CA TYR A 267 -6.22 -5.65 -5.12
C TYR A 267 -6.63 -5.31 -3.69
N ILE A 268 -7.21 -4.13 -3.45
CA ILE A 268 -7.59 -3.68 -2.10
C ILE A 268 -8.67 -4.56 -1.44
N GLY A 269 -8.81 -4.45 -0.12
CA GLY A 269 -9.87 -5.12 0.63
C GLY A 269 -9.55 -6.55 1.05
N GLN A 270 -10.56 -7.33 1.43
CA GLN A 270 -10.36 -8.63 2.08
C GLN A 270 -10.24 -9.80 1.11
N ASN A 271 -11.02 -9.74 0.02
CA ASN A 271 -10.98 -10.74 -1.04
C ASN A 271 -9.77 -10.42 -1.92
N LYS A 272 -8.85 -11.37 -2.01
CA LYS A 272 -7.61 -11.25 -2.76
C LYS A 272 -7.58 -12.34 -3.83
N PRO A 273 -6.89 -12.13 -4.95
CA PRO A 273 -6.88 -13.10 -6.03
C PRO A 273 -6.28 -14.45 -5.64
N TRP A 274 -5.39 -14.52 -4.64
CA TRP A 274 -4.89 -15.81 -4.14
C TRP A 274 -5.83 -16.53 -3.16
N ASN A 275 -6.86 -15.86 -2.64
CA ASN A 275 -7.78 -16.42 -1.63
C ASN A 275 -9.25 -16.48 -2.09
N SER A 276 -9.58 -15.86 -3.22
CA SER A 276 -10.92 -15.84 -3.80
C SER A 276 -10.83 -15.70 -5.33
N PRO A 277 -11.35 -16.66 -6.11
CA PRO A 277 -11.36 -16.59 -7.56
C PRO A 277 -12.42 -15.61 -8.11
N PHE A 278 -13.28 -15.06 -7.25
CA PHE A 278 -14.38 -14.16 -7.62
C PHE A 278 -13.98 -12.68 -7.61
N VAL A 279 -12.71 -12.37 -7.34
CA VAL A 279 -12.25 -10.98 -7.41
C VAL A 279 -12.19 -10.52 -8.86
N LEU A 280 -12.54 -9.25 -9.08
CA LEU A 280 -12.35 -8.59 -10.36
C LEU A 280 -10.88 -8.66 -10.78
N LYS A 281 -10.64 -8.85 -12.07
CA LYS A 281 -9.30 -9.05 -12.65
C LYS A 281 -8.49 -10.21 -12.03
N TYR A 282 -9.18 -11.28 -11.57
CA TYR A 282 -8.53 -12.50 -11.09
C TYR A 282 -7.67 -13.18 -12.17
N LYS A 283 -8.12 -13.17 -13.43
CA LYS A 283 -7.42 -13.82 -14.55
C LYS A 283 -6.05 -13.19 -14.80
N GLU A 284 -5.94 -11.87 -14.68
CA GLU A 284 -4.70 -11.12 -14.82
C GLU A 284 -3.70 -11.46 -13.72
N TRP A 285 -4.17 -11.59 -12.48
CA TRP A 285 -3.34 -12.04 -11.36
C TRP A 285 -2.90 -13.50 -11.55
N LEU A 286 -3.81 -14.39 -11.95
CA LEU A 286 -3.50 -15.81 -12.18
C LEU A 286 -2.49 -15.99 -13.33
N LYS A 287 -2.63 -15.21 -14.40
CA LYS A 287 -1.65 -15.14 -15.49
C LYS A 287 -0.28 -14.70 -14.95
N SER A 288 -0.24 -13.64 -14.15
CA SER A 288 1.01 -13.15 -13.53
C SER A 288 1.65 -14.18 -12.60
N CYS A 289 0.83 -14.90 -11.83
CA CYS A 289 1.26 -16.02 -10.98
C CYS A 289 1.86 -17.17 -11.80
N ARG A 290 1.27 -17.49 -12.95
CA ARG A 290 1.83 -18.47 -13.89
C ARG A 290 3.13 -18.02 -14.52
N ASP A 291 3.18 -16.79 -15.01
CA ASP A 291 4.37 -16.24 -15.66
C ASP A 291 5.55 -16.19 -14.66
N ALA A 292 5.28 -15.93 -13.38
CA ALA A 292 6.28 -16.00 -12.29
C ALA A 292 6.70 -17.43 -11.91
N GLY A 293 6.12 -18.47 -12.51
CA GLY A 293 6.39 -19.88 -12.18
C GLY A 293 5.82 -20.33 -10.83
N LEU A 294 4.74 -19.68 -10.34
CA LEU A 294 4.22 -19.85 -8.99
C LEU A 294 2.92 -20.68 -8.92
N LEU A 295 2.37 -21.19 -10.04
CA LEU A 295 1.11 -21.94 -10.02
C LEU A 295 1.08 -23.11 -9.03
N LEU A 296 2.14 -23.94 -9.00
CA LEU A 296 2.19 -25.07 -8.06
C LEU A 296 2.25 -24.59 -6.61
N TYR A 297 2.96 -23.47 -6.35
CA TYR A 297 2.99 -22.88 -5.02
C TYR A 297 1.62 -22.30 -4.63
N TYR A 298 0.94 -21.61 -5.55
CA TYR A 298 -0.43 -21.13 -5.37
C TYR A 298 -1.40 -22.26 -4.99
N LEU A 299 -1.36 -23.39 -5.70
CA LEU A 299 -2.18 -24.57 -5.39
C LEU A 299 -1.86 -25.15 -4.00
N ARG A 300 -0.57 -25.28 -3.67
CA ARG A 300 -0.12 -25.76 -2.34
C ARG A 300 -0.56 -24.86 -1.18
N MET A 301 -0.76 -23.56 -1.43
CA MET A 301 -1.15 -22.60 -0.41
C MET A 301 -2.67 -22.50 -0.21
N GLN A 302 -3.49 -23.09 -1.08
CA GLN A 302 -4.95 -23.04 -0.97
C GLN A 302 -5.50 -23.50 0.39
N PRO A 303 -5.00 -24.60 1.01
CA PRO A 303 -5.47 -25.00 2.33
C PRO A 303 -5.24 -23.91 3.40
N LEU A 304 -4.10 -23.23 3.37
CA LEU A 304 -3.81 -22.13 4.29
C LEU A 304 -4.78 -20.96 4.08
N PHE A 305 -5.02 -20.57 2.83
CA PHE A 305 -5.95 -19.49 2.47
C PHE A 305 -7.38 -19.81 2.90
N LEU A 306 -7.83 -21.04 2.68
CA LEU A 306 -9.15 -21.51 3.11
C LEU A 306 -9.29 -21.48 4.64
N MET A 307 -8.30 -22.03 5.37
CA MET A 307 -8.31 -22.02 6.84
C MET A 307 -8.36 -20.60 7.41
N GLN A 308 -7.60 -19.66 6.84
CA GLN A 308 -7.66 -18.27 7.27
C GLN A 308 -9.02 -17.62 7.01
N ARG A 309 -9.64 -17.91 5.85
CA ARG A 309 -10.99 -17.43 5.55
C ARG A 309 -11.97 -17.92 6.61
N LEU A 310 -11.94 -19.22 6.94
CA LEU A 310 -12.81 -19.82 7.95
C LEU A 310 -12.60 -19.24 9.36
N LYS A 311 -11.34 -19.02 9.79
CA LYS A 311 -11.03 -18.39 11.09
C LYS A 311 -11.63 -16.99 11.22
N ARG A 312 -11.74 -16.24 10.12
CA ARG A 312 -12.33 -14.89 10.10
C ARG A 312 -13.86 -14.92 10.25
N TYR A 313 -14.52 -15.95 9.72
CA TYR A 313 -15.96 -16.24 9.90
C TYR A 313 -16.25 -17.07 11.16
N SER A 314 -15.40 -16.97 12.18
CA SER A 314 -15.58 -17.65 13.46
C SER A 314 -17.00 -17.44 14.02
N LEU A 315 -17.69 -18.55 14.32
CA LEU A 315 -19.01 -18.59 14.96
C LEU A 315 -19.05 -17.69 16.22
N LYS A 316 -17.93 -17.59 16.95
CA LYS A 316 -17.78 -16.69 18.11
C LYS A 316 -17.94 -15.21 17.73
N ARG A 317 -17.40 -14.78 16.59
CA ARG A 317 -17.54 -13.40 16.08
C ARG A 317 -18.97 -13.11 15.61
N PHE A 318 -19.61 -14.08 14.98
CA PHE A 318 -21.02 -14.02 14.59
C PHE A 318 -21.94 -13.91 15.81
N LEU A 319 -21.76 -14.77 16.81
CA LEU A 319 -22.50 -14.75 18.06
C LEU A 319 -22.27 -13.46 18.87
N CYS A 320 -21.04 -12.93 18.90
CA CYS A 320 -20.75 -11.64 19.54
C CYS A 320 -21.45 -10.45 18.84
N LYS A 321 -21.55 -10.46 17.50
CA LYS A 321 -22.31 -9.44 16.76
C LYS A 321 -23.82 -9.54 17.01
N LEU A 322 -24.37 -10.76 17.04
CA LEU A 322 -25.77 -11.01 17.40
C LEU A 322 -26.09 -10.53 18.82
N LYS A 323 -25.24 -10.84 19.79
CA LYS A 323 -25.43 -10.43 21.19
C LYS A 323 -25.39 -8.91 21.36
N LYS A 324 -24.51 -8.20 20.62
CA LYS A 324 -24.48 -6.72 20.58
C LYS A 324 -25.73 -6.09 19.95
N LYS A 325 -26.45 -6.80 19.08
CA LYS A 325 -27.66 -6.30 18.41
C LYS A 325 -28.94 -6.58 19.22
N ILE A 326 -28.89 -7.54 20.13
CA ILE A 326 -30.05 -7.94 20.97
C ILE A 326 -30.05 -7.21 22.32
N TYR A 327 -28.88 -6.82 22.83
CA TYR A 327 -28.72 -6.25 24.18
C TYR A 327 -28.03 -4.88 24.22
N GLY A 328 -27.91 -4.20 23.08
CA GLY A 328 -27.18 -2.94 22.94
C GLY A 328 -28.01 -1.87 22.26
#